data_AF-A0A917DYU2-F1
#
_entry.id   AF-A0A917DYU2-F1
#
_cell.length_a   1.000
_cell.length_b   1.000
_cell.length_c   1.000
_cell.angle_alpha   90.00
_cell.angle_beta   90.00
_cell.angle_gamma   90.00
#
_symmetry.space_group_name_H-M   'P 1'
#
loop_
_entity.id
_entity.type
_entity.pdbx_description
1 polymer ?
#
loop_
_entity_poly.entity_id
_entity_poly.type
_entity_poly.pdbx_seq_one_letter_code
_entity_poly.pdbx_strand_id
1 'polypeptide(L)'
;MALDLFYSDYYTDAYNSLGYFSYSDFFEFGIKIGIQSKRLKRIIEDFTTKTDAVKLMIEESFLDADMKNIYFSQYQSRLSAYLYKI
;
A
#
# COMPACT_ATOMS: atom_id res chain seq x y z
N MET A 1 -1.76 -6.97 -18.77
CA MET A 1 -1.82 -6.98 -17.30
C MET A 1 -1.86 -5.56 -16.77
N ALA A 2 -2.26 -5.32 -15.52
CA ALA A 2 -2.31 -3.96 -14.94
C ALA A 2 -0.95 -3.21 -14.94
N LEU A 3 0.16 -3.96 -15.03
CA LEU A 3 1.52 -3.42 -15.19
C LEU A 3 1.78 -2.84 -16.60
N ASP A 4 0.99 -3.24 -17.61
CA ASP A 4 1.08 -2.68 -18.97
C ASP A 4 0.49 -1.26 -19.05
N LEU A 5 -0.06 -0.70 -17.96
CA LEU A 5 -0.53 0.69 -17.95
C LEU A 5 0.61 1.71 -17.84
N PHE A 6 1.81 1.25 -17.45
CA PHE A 6 3.06 2.00 -17.44
C PHE A 6 3.90 1.72 -18.70
N TYR A 7 3.25 1.29 -19.78
CA TYR A 7 3.89 1.12 -21.08
C TYR A 7 4.52 2.44 -21.54
N SER A 8 5.77 2.38 -22.02
CA SER A 8 6.67 3.51 -22.33
C SER A 8 7.49 4.10 -21.16
N ASP A 9 7.92 3.28 -20.19
CA ASP A 9 8.77 3.71 -19.05
C ASP A 9 8.16 4.83 -18.19
N TYR A 10 6.83 4.94 -18.19
CA TYR A 10 6.17 5.94 -17.36
C TYR A 10 6.17 5.47 -15.91
N TYR A 11 7.02 6.07 -15.08
CA TYR A 11 6.98 5.96 -13.64
C TYR A 11 6.65 7.33 -13.05
N THR A 12 5.82 7.36 -12.01
CA THR A 12 5.55 8.63 -11.32
C THR A 12 6.84 9.12 -10.64
N ASP A 13 6.91 10.41 -10.35
CA ASP A 13 8.00 10.98 -9.55
C ASP A 13 8.15 10.27 -8.20
N ALA A 14 7.04 9.79 -7.64
CA ALA A 14 7.05 9.03 -6.39
C ALA A 14 7.78 7.70 -6.54
N TYR A 15 7.46 6.92 -7.58
CA TYR A 15 8.17 5.67 -7.86
C TYR A 15 9.66 5.92 -8.16
N ASN A 16 9.97 6.95 -8.96
CA ASN A 16 11.36 7.29 -9.29
C ASN A 16 12.18 7.67 -8.05
N SER A 17 11.57 8.32 -7.06
CA SER A 17 12.24 8.68 -5.81
C SER A 17 12.33 7.54 -4.80
N LEU A 18 11.35 6.63 -4.75
CA LEU A 18 11.22 5.64 -3.69
C LEU A 18 11.69 4.24 -4.09
N GLY A 19 11.62 3.91 -5.38
CA GLY A 19 11.86 2.56 -5.90
C GLY A 19 10.73 1.57 -5.61
N TYR A 20 9.57 2.05 -5.14
CA TYR A 20 8.37 1.24 -4.89
C TYR A 20 7.09 2.09 -5.08
N PHE A 21 5.97 1.42 -5.35
CA PHE A 21 4.67 2.09 -5.52
C PHE A 21 4.07 2.53 -4.17
N SER A 22 3.58 3.76 -4.14
CA SER A 22 3.03 4.47 -2.99
C SER A 22 1.59 4.93 -3.25
N TYR A 23 0.99 5.63 -2.29
CA TYR A 23 -0.33 6.25 -2.43
C TYR A 23 -0.41 7.07 -3.73
N SER A 24 0.61 7.86 -4.04
CA SER A 24 0.62 8.74 -5.21
C SER A 24 0.50 7.95 -6.51
N ASP A 25 1.19 6.81 -6.61
CA ASP A 25 1.15 5.92 -7.79
C ASP A 25 -0.22 5.30 -8.00
N PHE A 26 -0.80 4.73 -6.94
CA PHE A 26 -2.13 4.10 -7.01
C PHE A 26 -3.22 5.14 -7.24
N PHE A 27 -3.07 6.33 -6.67
CA PHE A 27 -3.99 7.43 -6.87
C PHE A 27 -3.94 7.91 -8.33
N GLU A 28 -2.76 8.12 -8.89
CA GLU A 28 -2.61 8.53 -10.28
C GLU A 28 -3.13 7.47 -11.25
N PHE A 29 -2.79 6.19 -11.02
CA PHE A 29 -3.29 5.06 -11.78
C PHE A 29 -4.82 5.03 -11.79
N GLY A 30 -5.45 5.14 -10.61
CA GLY A 30 -6.91 5.12 -10.50
C GLY A 30 -7.58 6.24 -11.27
N ILE A 31 -7.00 7.45 -11.27
CA ILE A 31 -7.48 8.57 -12.08
C ILE A 31 -7.36 8.25 -13.58
N LYS A 32 -6.21 7.70 -14.04
CA LYS A 32 -5.97 7.37 -15.45
C LYS A 32 -6.95 6.33 -16.00
N ILE A 33 -7.38 5.37 -15.18
CA ILE A 33 -8.37 4.36 -15.57
C ILE A 33 -9.83 4.81 -15.34
N GLY A 34 -10.06 6.09 -14.98
CA GLY A 34 -11.38 6.69 -14.88
C GLY A 34 -12.12 6.46 -13.56
N ILE A 35 -11.44 6.07 -12.48
CA ILE A 35 -12.04 5.97 -11.15
C ILE A 35 -12.19 7.38 -10.56
N GLN A 36 -13.39 7.69 -10.07
CA GLN A 36 -13.63 8.95 -9.36
C GLN A 36 -12.73 9.07 -8.13
N SER A 37 -12.10 10.22 -7.93
CA SER A 37 -11.17 10.49 -6.83
C SER A 37 -11.74 10.12 -5.45
N LYS A 38 -13.02 10.39 -5.20
CA LYS A 38 -13.70 10.02 -3.95
C LYS A 38 -13.77 8.50 -3.75
N ARG A 39 -14.03 7.73 -4.81
CA ARG A 39 -14.04 6.27 -4.77
C ARG A 39 -12.62 5.73 -4.56
N LEU A 40 -11.64 6.35 -5.21
CA LEU A 40 -10.24 5.95 -5.10
C LEU A 40 -9.68 6.13 -3.68
N LYS A 41 -9.99 7.26 -3.03
CA LYS A 41 -9.65 7.49 -1.62
C LYS A 41 -10.23 6.39 -0.72
N ARG A 42 -11.51 6.05 -0.92
CA ARG A 42 -12.17 4.98 -0.15
C ARG A 42 -11.52 3.62 -0.36
N ILE A 43 -11.22 3.26 -1.61
CA ILE A 43 -10.52 2.00 -1.92
C ILE A 43 -9.18 1.96 -1.18
N ILE A 44 -8.40 3.03 -1.26
CA ILE A 44 -7.10 3.10 -0.59
C ILE A 44 -7.27 3.02 0.94
N GLU A 45 -8.20 3.77 1.51
CA GLU A 45 -8.52 3.75 2.95
C GLU A 45 -8.95 2.36 3.45
N ASP A 46 -9.73 1.62 2.65
CA ASP A 46 -10.21 0.28 3.00
C ASP A 46 -9.05 -0.72 3.19
N PHE A 47 -7.95 -0.55 2.46
CA PHE A 47 -6.74 -1.38 2.62
C PHE A 47 -5.85 -0.93 3.78
N THR A 48 -5.87 0.36 4.15
CA THR A 48 -4.91 0.93 5.11
C THR A 48 -5.44 1.06 6.54
N THR A 49 -6.73 0.86 6.75
CA THR A 49 -7.41 1.03 8.06
C THR A 49 -7.56 -0.28 8.84
N LYS A 50 -6.94 -1.38 8.38
CA LYS A 50 -7.11 -2.72 8.96
C LYS A 50 -6.03 -3.11 9.98
N THR A 51 -5.22 -2.15 10.45
CA THR A 51 -4.09 -2.39 11.36
C THR A 51 -4.47 -3.18 12.60
N ASP A 52 -5.58 -2.85 13.26
CA ASP A 52 -6.00 -3.53 14.48
C ASP A 52 -6.40 -4.98 14.22
N ALA A 53 -7.11 -5.24 13.12
CA ALA A 53 -7.47 -6.59 12.71
C ALA A 53 -6.23 -7.42 12.35
N VAL A 54 -5.26 -6.82 11.66
CA VAL A 54 -3.97 -7.47 11.35
C VAL A 54 -3.20 -7.79 12.63
N LYS A 55 -3.13 -6.85 13.58
CA LYS A 55 -2.48 -7.07 14.87
C LYS A 55 -3.13 -8.23 15.62
N LEU A 56 -4.46 -8.26 15.70
CA LEU A 56 -5.20 -9.34 16.36
C LEU A 56 -4.88 -10.71 15.72
N MET A 57 -4.91 -10.80 14.39
CA MET A 57 -4.58 -12.05 13.69
C MET A 57 -3.15 -12.52 13.95
N ILE A 58 -2.19 -11.58 14.06
CA ILE A 58 -0.81 -11.91 14.41
C ILE A 58 -0.73 -12.43 15.84
N GLU A 59 -1.40 -11.77 16.79
CA GLU A 59 -1.42 -12.19 18.21
C GLU A 59 -2.07 -13.56 18.41
N GLU A 60 -3.12 -13.89 17.66
CA GLU A 60 -3.82 -15.19 17.72
C GLU A 60 -3.12 -16.30 16.91
N SER A 61 -2.08 -15.96 16.14
CA SER A 61 -1.34 -16.94 15.35
C SER A 61 -0.45 -17.86 16.20
N PHE A 62 -0.06 -18.99 15.61
CA PHE A 62 0.86 -19.99 16.19
C PHE A 62 2.34 -19.54 16.20
N LEU A 63 2.64 -18.29 15.81
CA LEU A 63 3.99 -17.76 15.84
C LEU A 63 4.48 -17.58 17.29
N ASP A 64 5.79 -17.70 17.50
CA ASP A 64 6.39 -17.26 18.76
C ASP A 64 6.37 -15.72 18.89
N ALA A 65 6.66 -15.23 20.10
CA ALA A 65 6.59 -13.81 20.40
C ALA A 65 7.53 -12.96 19.54
N ASP A 66 8.74 -13.46 19.25
CA ASP A 66 9.73 -12.73 18.45
C ASP A 66 9.26 -12.62 17.00
N MET A 67 8.70 -13.70 16.44
CA MET A 67 8.15 -13.72 15.09
C MET A 67 6.89 -12.85 14.96
N LYS A 68 6.03 -12.80 15.99
CA LYS A 68 4.89 -11.86 16.00
C LYS A 68 5.35 -10.41 15.92
N ASN A 69 6.37 -10.05 16.71
CA ASN A 69 6.96 -8.71 16.70
C ASN A 69 7.58 -8.35 15.35
N ILE A 70 8.36 -9.27 14.77
CA ILE A 70 8.98 -9.09 13.45
C ILE A 70 7.89 -8.90 12.39
N TYR A 71 6.87 -9.76 12.38
CA TYR A 71 5.77 -9.67 11.43
C TYR A 71 5.07 -8.31 11.53
N PHE A 72 4.68 -7.90 12.74
CA PHE A 72 3.95 -6.66 12.92
C PHE A 72 4.79 -5.43 12.53
N SER A 73 6.09 -5.44 12.85
CA SER A 73 7.03 -4.39 12.41
C SER A 73 7.14 -4.31 10.88
N GLN A 74 7.26 -5.45 10.19
CA GLN A 74 7.27 -5.49 8.72
C GLN A 74 5.97 -5.00 8.11
N TYR A 75 4.82 -5.36 8.71
CA TYR A 75 3.53 -4.85 8.29
C TYR A 75 3.45 -3.33 8.41
N GLN A 76 3.86 -2.77 9.56
CA GLN A 76 3.86 -1.32 9.79
C GLN A 76 4.80 -0.58 8.82
N SER A 77 5.97 -1.14 8.54
CA SER A 77 6.91 -0.59 7.56
C SER A 77 6.30 -0.53 6.17
N ARG A 78 5.66 -1.62 5.71
CA ARG A 78 4.98 -1.67 4.41
C ARG A 78 3.78 -0.72 4.34
N LEU A 79 3.00 -0.62 5.42
CA LEU A 79 1.87 0.31 5.49
C LEU A 79 2.34 1.76 5.38
N SER A 80 3.43 2.10 6.06
CA SER A 80 4.05 3.43 6.00
C SER A 80 4.54 3.76 4.59
N ALA A 81 5.23 2.80 3.95
CA ALA A 81 5.68 2.94 2.56
C ALA A 81 4.49 3.16 1.60
N TYR A 82 3.42 2.39 1.76
CA TYR A 82 2.22 2.52 0.94
C TYR A 82 1.49 3.85 1.15
N LEU A 83 1.44 4.38 2.38
CA LEU A 83 0.77 5.64 2.70
C LEU A 83 1.59 6.90 2.37
N TYR A 84 2.84 6.73 1.92
CA TYR A 84 3.71 7.84 1.58
C TYR A 84 3.16 8.66 0.41
N LYS A 85 3.31 9.99 0.50
CA LYS A 85 2.81 10.96 -0.48
C LYS A 85 3.93 11.95 -0.80
N ILE A 86 4.22 12.10 -2.10
CA ILE A 86 5.07 13.16 -2.68
C ILE A 86 4.15 14.18 -3.35
#